data_AF-A0A967HCU3-F1
#
_entry.id   AF-A0A967HCU3-F1
#
_cell.length_a   1.000
_cell.length_b   1.000
_cell.length_c   1.000
_cell.angle_alpha   90.00
_cell.angle_beta   90.00
_cell.angle_gamma   90.00
#
_symmetry.space_group_name_H-M   'P 1'
#
loop_
_entity.id
_entity.type
_entity.pdbx_description
1 polymer ?
#
loop_
_entity_poly.entity_id
_entity_poly.type
_entity_poly.pdbx_seq_one_letter_code
_entity_poly.pdbx_strand_id
1 'polypeptide(L)' 'RMTQYKDKAQHFESIPAGILNYPILQAADILLYKADAVPVGEDQRQHLELTRDIARKFNAAYGETFPETEALIGEDVGRI' A
#
# COMPACT_ATOMS: atom_id res chain seq x y z
N ARG A 1 -11.10 -4.45 -0.72
CA ARG A 1 -10.92 -5.93 -0.72
C ARG A 1 -9.76 -6.23 -1.66
N MET A 2 -8.68 -6.82 -1.19
CA MET A 2 -7.41 -6.95 -1.94
C MET A 2 -7.40 -8.20 -2.83
N THR A 3 -7.13 -8.04 -4.13
CA THR A 3 -7.09 -9.15 -5.09
C THR A 3 -5.91 -10.09 -4.80
N GLN A 4 -4.72 -9.54 -4.51
CA GLN A 4 -3.51 -10.32 -4.20
C GLN A 4 -3.67 -11.28 -3.01
N TYR A 5 -4.42 -10.86 -1.98
CA TYR A 5 -4.70 -11.72 -0.82
C TYR A 5 -5.45 -12.98 -1.25
N LYS A 6 -6.46 -12.85 -2.14
CA LYS A 6 -7.26 -13.99 -2.61
C LYS A 6 -6.44 -14.95 -3.46
N ASP A 7 -5.61 -14.43 -4.36
CA ASP A 7 -4.83 -15.26 -5.28
C ASP A 7 -3.74 -16.06 -4.53
N LYS A 8 -3.04 -15.41 -3.59
CA LYS A 8 -2.04 -16.08 -2.74
C LYS A 8 -2.69 -17.04 -1.76
N ALA A 9 -3.85 -16.69 -1.19
CA ALA A 9 -4.58 -17.57 -0.27
C ALA A 9 -4.97 -18.92 -0.88
N GLN A 10 -5.16 -18.99 -2.19
CA GLN A 10 -5.50 -20.24 -2.89
C GLN A 10 -4.31 -21.23 -3.00
N HIS A 11 -3.09 -20.77 -2.74
CA HIS A 11 -1.87 -21.56 -2.93
C HIS A 11 -1.27 -22.11 -1.63
N PHE A 12 -1.89 -21.83 -0.47
CA PHE A 12 -1.40 -22.30 0.84
C PHE A 12 -2.51 -23.01 1.63
N GLU A 13 -2.17 -24.13 2.29
CA GLU A 13 -3.08 -24.82 3.24
C GLU A 13 -3.48 -23.94 4.44
N SER A 14 -2.63 -22.98 4.82
CA SER A 14 -2.93 -21.94 5.80
C SER A 14 -2.34 -20.62 5.33
N ILE A 15 -3.07 -19.52 5.47
CA ILE A 15 -2.63 -18.20 5.00
C ILE A 15 -1.71 -17.60 6.08
N PRO A 16 -0.41 -17.39 5.81
CA PRO A 16 0.47 -16.73 6.77
C PRO A 16 -0.06 -15.31 7.05
N ALA A 17 -0.12 -14.92 8.32
CA ALA A 17 -0.61 -13.59 8.72
C ALA A 17 0.15 -12.44 8.03
N GLY A 18 1.42 -12.68 7.66
CA GLY A 18 2.22 -11.74 6.88
C GLY A 18 1.62 -11.38 5.52
N ILE A 19 0.93 -12.31 4.84
CA ILE A 19 0.29 -12.02 3.54
C ILE A 19 -0.88 -11.04 3.70
N LEU A 20 -1.60 -11.12 4.82
CA LEU A 20 -2.69 -10.20 5.12
C LEU A 20 -2.16 -8.83 5.57
N ASN A 21 -1.10 -8.82 6.36
CA ASN A 21 -0.60 -7.61 7.02
C ASN A 21 0.39 -6.81 6.16
N TYR A 22 1.01 -7.42 5.15
CA TYR A 22 2.00 -6.76 4.29
C TYR A 22 1.55 -5.41 3.73
N PRO A 23 0.31 -5.23 3.22
CA PRO A 23 -0.13 -3.94 2.70
C PRO A 23 -0.23 -2.84 3.78
N ILE A 24 -0.46 -3.22 5.04
CA ILE A 24 -0.45 -2.29 6.17
C ILE A 24 0.99 -1.88 6.50
N LEU A 25 1.93 -2.82 6.48
CA LEU A 25 3.35 -2.54 6.69
C LEU A 25 3.88 -1.61 5.58
N GLN A 26 3.55 -1.89 4.32
CA GLN A 26 3.90 -1.03 3.19
C GLN A 26 3.34 0.39 3.35
N ALA A 27 2.08 0.53 3.80
CA ALA A 27 1.49 1.84 4.07
C ALA A 27 2.25 2.57 5.20
N ALA A 28 2.64 1.86 6.25
CA ALA A 28 3.43 2.44 7.34
C ALA A 28 4.79 2.96 6.85
N ASP A 29 5.49 2.19 6.01
CA ASP A 29 6.77 2.60 5.44
C ASP A 29 6.63 3.87 4.59
N ILE A 30 5.60 3.95 3.75
CA ILE A 30 5.35 5.13 2.91
C ILE A 30 5.01 6.37 3.75
N LEU A 31 4.10 6.23 4.71
CA LEU A 31 3.60 7.35 5.51
C LEU A 31 4.62 7.84 6.53
N LEU A 32 5.47 6.95 7.06
CA LEU A 32 6.54 7.29 8.00
C LEU A 32 7.51 8.31 7.39
N TYR A 33 7.85 8.13 6.12
CA TYR A 33 8.72 9.05 5.38
C TYR A 33 7.96 10.20 4.69
N LYS A 34 6.64 10.28 4.86
CA LYS A 34 5.77 11.29 4.25
C LYS A 34 6.01 11.41 2.74
N ALA A 35 6.11 10.29 2.05
CA ALA A 35 6.36 10.30 0.62
C ALA A 35 5.16 10.88 -0.15
N ASP A 36 5.41 11.90 -0.96
CA ASP A 36 4.40 12.52 -1.83
C ASP A 36 4.07 11.64 -3.04
N ALA A 37 5.01 10.84 -3.52
CA ALA A 37 4.81 9.93 -4.64
C ALA A 37 5.68 8.68 -4.50
N VAL A 38 5.17 7.53 -4.95
CA VAL A 38 5.89 6.25 -4.87
C VAL A 38 5.89 5.53 -6.22
N PRO A 39 7.06 5.07 -6.69
CA PRO A 39 7.18 4.22 -7.87
C PRO A 39 6.51 2.86 -7.63
N VAL A 40 5.48 2.53 -8.42
CA VAL A 40 4.75 1.26 -8.28
C VAL A 40 4.34 0.67 -9.62
N GLY A 41 4.33 -0.67 -9.70
CA GLY A 41 3.70 -1.41 -10.80
C GLY A 41 2.16 -1.37 -10.69
N GLU A 42 1.47 -1.66 -11.79
CA GLU A 42 -0.01 -1.65 -11.85
C GLU A 42 -0.64 -2.63 -10.84
N ASP A 43 0.02 -3.75 -10.56
CA ASP A 43 -0.40 -4.77 -9.60
C ASP A 43 -0.40 -4.27 -8.13
N GLN A 44 0.33 -3.19 -7.84
CA GLN A 44 0.47 -2.61 -6.51
C GLN A 44 -0.44 -1.39 -6.27
N ARG A 45 -1.21 -0.98 -7.29
CA ARG A 45 -2.12 0.17 -7.18
C ARG A 45 -3.09 0.05 -6.00
N GLN A 46 -3.60 -1.15 -5.72
CA GLN A 46 -4.51 -1.38 -4.59
C GLN A 46 -3.86 -1.14 -3.22
N HIS A 47 -2.55 -1.38 -3.08
CA HIS A 47 -1.83 -1.10 -1.83
C HIS A 47 -1.66 0.41 -1.62
N LEU A 48 -1.46 1.15 -2.70
CA LEU A 48 -1.36 2.60 -2.64
C LEU A 48 -2.72 3.25 -2.31
N GLU A 49 -3.83 2.72 -2.86
CA GLU A 49 -5.17 3.17 -2.45
C GLU A 49 -5.43 2.93 -0.95
N LEU A 50 -5.02 1.77 -0.42
CA LEU A 50 -5.09 1.51 1.02
C LEU A 50 -4.27 2.53 1.82
N THR A 51 -3.08 2.87 1.34
CA THR A 51 -2.20 3.85 1.99
C THR A 51 -2.87 5.22 2.08
N ARG A 52 -3.51 5.69 1.00
CA ARG A 52 -4.29 6.94 1.01
C ARG A 52 -5.50 6.89 1.93
N ASP A 53 -6.22 5.76 1.95
CA ASP A 53 -7.36 5.58 2.87
C ASP A 53 -6.93 5.67 4.33
N ILE A 54 -5.76 5.11 4.68
CA ILE A 54 -5.19 5.20 6.03
C ILE A 54 -4.81 6.65 6.33
N ALA A 55 -4.11 7.33 5.42
CA ALA A 55 -3.71 8.73 5.57
C ALA A 55 -4.93 9.64 5.81
N ARG A 56 -5.96 9.54 4.96
CA ARG A 56 -7.21 10.31 5.10
C ARG A 56 -7.90 10.06 6.44
N LYS A 57 -8.03 8.81 6.85
CA LYS A 57 -8.64 8.47 8.15
C LYS A 57 -7.84 9.01 9.32
N PHE A 58 -6.53 8.90 9.28
CA PHE A 58 -5.66 9.43 10.32
C PHE A 58 -5.78 10.95 10.40
N ASN A 59 -5.67 11.63 9.26
CA ASN A 59 -5.78 13.08 9.20
C ASN A 59 -7.15 13.60 9.67
N ALA A 60 -8.23 12.89 9.33
CA ALA A 60 -9.57 13.23 9.80
C ALA A 60 -9.74 13.05 11.31
N ALA A 61 -9.06 12.06 11.91
CA ALA A 61 -9.17 11.78 13.34
C ALA A 61 -8.22 12.63 14.21
N TYR A 62 -7.04 12.97 13.69
CA TYR A 62 -5.93 13.52 14.48
C TYR A 62 -5.34 14.82 13.94
N GLY A 63 -5.86 15.34 12.83
CA GLY A 63 -5.35 16.54 12.15
C GLY A 63 -4.35 16.20 11.04
N GLU A 64 -4.14 17.16 10.14
CA GLU A 64 -3.30 17.01 8.94
C GLU A 64 -1.87 16.61 9.31
N THR A 65 -1.52 15.33 9.07
CA THR A 65 -0.25 14.73 9.50
C THR A 65 0.50 14.11 8.33
N PHE A 66 -0.23 13.34 7.49
CA PHE A 66 0.34 12.58 6.38
C PHE A 66 -0.14 13.11 5.02
N PRO A 67 0.74 13.17 4.01
CA PRO A 67 0.32 13.49 2.65
C PRO A 67 -0.46 12.33 2.01
N GLU A 68 -1.24 12.63 0.96
CA GLU A 68 -1.85 11.61 0.12
C GLU A 68 -0.87 11.22 -1.01
N THR A 69 -0.21 10.08 -0.85
CA THR A 69 0.83 9.61 -1.77
C THR A 69 0.31 9.30 -3.18
N GLU A 70 0.94 9.87 -4.22
CA GLU A 70 0.65 9.60 -5.63
C GLU A 70 1.36 8.34 -6.18
N ALA A 71 0.76 7.71 -7.18
CA ALA A 71 1.37 6.57 -7.87
C ALA A 71 2.21 7.07 -9.03
N LEU A 72 3.50 6.74 -9.07
CA LEU A 72 4.33 6.91 -10.26
C LEU A 72 4.33 5.58 -11.03
N ILE A 73 3.56 5.53 -12.11
CA ILE A 73 3.46 4.37 -12.99
C ILE A 73 4.22 4.70 -14.28
N GLY A 74 5.32 4.00 -14.56
CA GLY A 74 6.13 4.18 -15.76
C GLY A 74 6.90 2.92 -16.13
N GLU A 75 7.30 2.80 -17.40
CA GLU A 75 7.94 1.58 -17.95
C GLU A 75 9.30 1.23 -17.30
N ASP A 76 9.98 2.21 -16.69
CA ASP A 76 11.30 2.05 -16.03
C ASP A 76 11.24 2.11 -14.50
N VAL A 77 10.03 2.12 -13.95
CA VAL A 77 9.80 2.40 -12.53
C VAL A 77 9.79 1.07 -11.76
N GLY A 78 10.94 0.69 -11.19
CA GLY A 78 11.11 -0.56 -10.43
C GLY A 78 12.15 -1.55 -11.00
N ARG A 79 12.89 -1.19 -12.05
CA ARG A 79 14.11 -1.90 -12.44
C ARG A 79 15.26 -1.46 -11.52
N ILE A 80 15.65 -2.34 -10.61
CA ILE A 80 17.00 -2.35 -10.00
C ILE A 80 17.73 -3.57 -10.56
#